data_AF-A0A3C1UUJ3-F1
#
_entry.id   AF-A0A3C1UUJ3-F1
#
_cell.length_a   1.000
_cell.length_b   1.000
_cell.length_c   1.000
_cell.angle_alpha   90.00
_cell.angle_beta   90.00
_cell.angle_gamma   90.00
#
_symmetry.space_group_name_H-M   'P 1'
#
loop_
_entity.id
_entity.type
_entity.pdbx_description
1 polymer ?
#
loop_
_entity_poly.entity_id
_entity_poly.type
_entity_poly.pdbx_seq_one_letter_code
_entity_poly.pdbx_strand_id
1 'polypeptide(L)' 'MAKAIMIQGTTSNAGKSLIAAGLCRIFRQDGYRVAPFKSQNMALNSYITRDGLEMGRAQVMQA' A
#
# COMPACT_ATOMS: atom_id res chain seq x y z
N MET A 1 7.60 -15.22 10.94
CA MET A 1 7.95 -14.24 9.89
C MET A 1 6.75 -14.05 8.97
N ALA A 2 6.47 -12.82 8.51
CA ALA A 2 5.41 -12.57 7.53
C ALA A 2 5.88 -12.94 6.12
N LYS A 3 4.97 -13.45 5.27
CA LYS A 3 5.23 -13.60 3.83
C LYS A 3 5.14 -12.22 3.17
N ALA A 4 6.08 -11.88 2.30
CA ALA A 4 6.12 -10.59 1.60
C ALA A 4 5.94 -10.79 0.10
N ILE A 5 5.14 -9.90 -0.52
CA ILE A 5 4.93 -9.84 -1.97
C ILE A 5 5.29 -8.43 -2.42
N MET A 6 6.22 -8.31 -3.37
CA MET A 6 6.62 -7.03 -3.95
C MET A 6 5.95 -6.82 -5.30
N ILE A 7 5.24 -5.69 -5.46
CA ILE A 7 4.62 -5.32 -6.72
C ILE A 7 5.52 -4.32 -7.46
N GLN A 8 6.07 -4.75 -8.59
CA GLN A 8 7.00 -3.99 -9.41
C GLN A 8 6.37 -3.54 -10.73
N GLY A 9 6.95 -2.53 -11.36
CA GLY A 9 6.53 -2.04 -12.67
C GLY A 9 7.56 -1.11 -13.28
N THR A 10 7.58 -1.03 -14.60
CA THR A 10 8.63 -0.33 -15.38
C THR A 10 8.45 1.18 -15.47
N THR A 11 7.30 1.70 -15.03
CA THR A 11 7.01 3.14 -15.02
C THR A 11 6.17 3.55 -13.81
N SER A 12 6.21 4.84 -13.48
CA SER A 12 5.26 5.48 -12.58
C SER A 12 3.83 5.37 -13.14
N ASN A 13 2.82 5.33 -12.28
CA ASN A 13 1.41 5.19 -12.67
C ASN A 13 1.02 3.88 -13.41
N ALA A 14 1.90 2.89 -13.51
CA ALA A 14 1.59 1.56 -14.06
C ALA A 14 0.55 0.73 -13.27
N GLY A 15 -0.24 1.33 -12.37
CA GLY A 15 -1.27 0.61 -11.60
C GLY A 15 -0.78 -0.19 -10.37
N LYS A 16 0.51 -0.12 -10.01
CA LYS A 16 1.11 -0.86 -8.88
C LYS A 16 0.33 -0.71 -7.56
N SER A 17 -0.05 0.52 -7.22
CA SER A 17 -0.81 0.80 -5.99
C SER A 17 -2.21 0.18 -6.01
N LEU A 18 -2.87 0.18 -7.18
CA LEU A 18 -4.20 -0.41 -7.34
C LEU A 18 -4.15 -1.94 -7.19
N ILE A 19 -3.14 -2.57 -7.77
CA ILE A 19 -2.90 -4.02 -7.62
C ILE A 19 -2.62 -4.36 -6.15
N ALA A 20 -1.75 -3.59 -5.47
CA ALA A 20 -1.47 -3.80 -4.05
C ALA A 20 -2.73 -3.70 -3.19
N ALA A 21 -3.59 -2.69 -3.42
CA ALA A 21 -4.86 -2.53 -2.72
C ALA A 21 -5.82 -3.71 -3.00
N GLY A 22 -5.92 -4.16 -4.25
CA GLY A 22 -6.74 -5.29 -4.66
C GLY A 22 -6.32 -6.60 -3.97
N LEU A 23 -5.02 -6.88 -3.92
CA LEU A 23 -4.49 -8.05 -3.21
C LEU A 23 -4.75 -7.97 -1.70
N CYS A 24 -4.56 -6.79 -1.09
CA CYS A 24 -4.89 -6.61 0.33
C CYS A 24 -6.37 -6.89 0.60
N ARG A 25 -7.27 -6.45 -0.28
CA ARG A 25 -8.71 -6.76 -0.17
C ARG A 25 -8.97 -8.26 -0.25
N ILE A 26 -8.42 -8.97 -1.24
CA ILE A 26 -8.61 -10.42 -1.42
C ILE A 26 -8.10 -11.17 -0.19
N PHE A 27 -6.85 -10.92 0.23
CA PHE A 27 -6.29 -11.61 1.39
C PHE A 27 -7.07 -11.34 2.67
N ARG A 28 -7.60 -10.12 2.85
CA ARG A 28 -8.47 -9.80 3.98
C ARG A 28 -9.79 -10.58 3.93
N GLN A 29 -10.40 -10.72 2.74
CA GLN A 29 -11.63 -11.49 2.52
C GLN A 29 -11.42 -12.98 2.77
N ASP A 30 -10.24 -13.50 2.43
CA ASP A 30 -9.84 -14.89 2.68
C ASP A 30 -9.41 -15.15 4.14
N GLY A 31 -9.54 -14.15 5.03
CA GLY A 31 -9.27 -14.29 6.46
C GLY A 31 -7.80 -14.08 6.89
N TYR A 32 -6.92 -13.68 5.97
CA TYR A 32 -5.53 -13.41 6.29
C TYR A 32 -5.36 -12.03 6.95
N ARG A 33 -4.34 -11.94 7.81
CA ARG A 33 -3.79 -10.65 8.27
C ARG A 33 -2.81 -10.14 7.22
N VAL A 34 -3.18 -9.03 6.57
CA VAL A 34 -2.40 -8.38 5.52
C VAL A 34 -2.19 -6.91 5.85
N ALA A 35 -1.06 -6.35 5.43
CA ALA A 35 -0.78 -4.93 5.51
C ALA A 35 -0.01 -4.48 4.26
N PRO A 36 -0.36 -3.32 3.66
CA PRO A 36 0.40 -2.73 2.58
C PRO A 36 1.69 -2.08 3.09
N PHE A 37 2.74 -2.10 2.27
CA PHE A 37 3.99 -1.40 2.56
C PHE A 37 4.56 -0.76 1.30
N LYS A 38 5.01 0.49 1.42
CA LYS A 38 5.66 1.24 0.35
C LYS A 38 7.13 1.44 0.71
N SER A 39 8.03 0.80 -0.04
CA SER A 39 9.48 0.84 0.24
C SER A 39 10.10 2.23 0.08
N GLN A 40 9.57 3.05 -0.82
CA GLN A 40 10.05 4.40 -1.07
C GLN A 40 8.88 5.32 -1.40
N ASN A 41 8.78 6.43 -0.67
CA ASN A 41 7.85 7.51 -0.98
C ASN A 41 8.63 8.70 -1.55
N MET A 42 8.41 9.01 -2.83
CA MET A 42 8.95 10.20 -3.49
C MET A 42 7.90 11.32 -3.63
N ALA A 43 6.67 11.10 -3.18
CA ALA A 43 5.62 12.10 -3.26
C ALA A 43 5.61 12.98 -2.00
N LEU A 44 5.59 14.30 -2.19
CA LEU A 44 5.41 15.32 -1.14
C LEU A 44 3.95 15.38 -0.62
N ASN A 45 3.08 14.49 -1.06
CA ASN A 45 1.67 14.44 -0.69
C ASN A 45 1.46 13.49 0.50
N SER A 46 1.40 14.04 1.71
CA SER A 46 1.07 13.32 2.94
C SER A 46 -0.43 13.36 3.27
N TYR A 47 -0.88 12.41 4.08
CA TYR A 47 -2.19 12.32 4.70
C TYR A 47 -1.98 12.09 6.19
N ILE A 48 -2.76 12.80 7.01
CA ILE A 48 -2.70 12.71 8.46
C ILE A 48 -3.55 11.53 8.90
N THR A 49 -2.90 10.54 9.50
CA THR A 49 -3.54 9.36 10.10
C THR A 49 -4.40 9.74 11.31
N ARG A 50 -5.23 8.81 11.80
CA ARG A 50 -6.07 9.04 12.98
C ARG A 50 -5.26 9.36 14.24
N ASP A 51 -4.01 8.90 14.29
CA ASP A 51 -3.08 9.11 15.40
C ASP A 51 -2.25 10.40 15.23
N GLY A 52 -2.56 11.24 14.23
CA GLY A 52 -1.85 12.49 13.95
C GLY A 52 -0.51 12.33 13.22
N LEU A 53 -0.12 11.10 12.87
CA LEU A 53 1.10 10.82 12.12
C LEU A 53 0.91 11.02 10.61
N GLU A 54 1.99 11.20 9.87
CA GLU A 54 1.95 11.36 8.41
C GLU A 54 2.19 10.05 7.65
N MET A 55 1.40 9.82 6.60
CA MET A 55 1.59 8.71 5.66
C MET A 55 1.38 9.20 4.22
N GLY A 56 2.15 8.69 3.26
CA GLY A 56 1.98 9.04 1.85
C GLY A 56 0.60 8.65 1.31
N ARG A 57 -0.10 9.54 0.60
CA ARG A 57 -1.48 9.32 0.11
C ARG A 57 -1.67 8.00 -0.65
N ALA A 58 -0.70 7.62 -1.47
CA ALA A 58 -0.76 6.37 -2.24
C ALA A 58 -0.73 5.12 -1.37
N GLN A 59 -0.16 5.19 -0.16
CA GLN A 59 -0.15 4.09 0.80
C GLN A 59 -1.45 4.08 1.62
N VAL A 60 -2.00 5.24 1.95
CA VAL A 60 -3.32 5.35 2.62
C VAL A 60 -4.43 4.74 1.78
N MET A 61 -4.41 4.94 0.46
CA MET A 61 -5.39 4.32 -0.45
C MET A 61 -5.34 2.78 -0.44
N GLN A 62 -4.20 2.19 -0.07
CA GLN A 62 -4.02 0.74 0.00
C GLN A 62 -4.42 0.14 1.36
N ALA A 63 -4.58 0.98 2.39
CA ALA A 63 -4.69 0.60 3.79
C ALA A 63 -6.13 0.59 4.30
#